data_AF-A0AAV3NZC8-F1
#
_entry.id   AF-A0AAV3NZC8-F1
#
_cell.length_a   1.000
_cell.length_b   1.000
_cell.length_c   1.000
_cell.angle_alpha   90.00
_cell.angle_beta   90.00
_cell.angle_gamma   90.00
#
_symmetry.space_group_name_H-M   'P 1'
#
loop_
_entity.id
_entity.type
_entity.pdbx_description
1 polymer ?
#
loop_
_entity_poly.entity_id
_entity_poly.type
_entity_poly.pdbx_seq_one_letter_code
_entity_poly.pdbx_strand_id
1 'polypeptide(L)'
;MMTTSSTLEEQVAALARTLEGLTKYIQGESSDKISSKEANIQISSEGLIHIDQLKQFIEGTIKSKYEDPKTSHVYVKPYTRRIDLMRMPNGYQLPKLQQFDGNGNLKQHVAHFVETCNNAGTDELSNTK
;
A
#
# COMPACT_ATOMS: atom_id res chain seq x y z
N MET A 1 -11.39 -15.59 -56.96
CA MET A 1 -12.07 -14.62 -56.09
C MET A 1 -11.68 -14.96 -54.66
N MET A 2 -10.75 -14.22 -54.06
CA MET A 2 -10.23 -14.51 -52.71
C MET A 2 -11.15 -13.95 -51.63
N THR A 3 -11.24 -14.73 -50.56
CA THR A 3 -12.16 -14.68 -49.43
C THR A 3 -12.02 -13.43 -48.56
N THR A 4 -13.05 -12.57 -48.52
CA THR A 4 -13.16 -11.40 -47.62
C THR A 4 -13.85 -11.71 -46.28
N SER A 5 -14.14 -12.98 -45.99
CA SER A 5 -14.94 -13.36 -44.81
C SER A 5 -14.14 -13.40 -43.49
N SER A 6 -12.80 -13.50 -43.53
CA SER A 6 -11.98 -13.76 -42.32
C SER A 6 -11.67 -12.50 -41.48
N THR A 7 -11.76 -11.31 -42.06
CA THR A 7 -11.25 -10.07 -41.44
C THR A 7 -12.24 -9.42 -40.47
N LEU A 8 -13.54 -9.71 -40.61
CA LEU A 8 -14.57 -9.18 -39.73
C LEU A 8 -14.62 -9.97 -38.41
N GLU A 9 -14.50 -11.29 -38.48
CA GLU A 9 -14.52 -12.16 -37.29
C GLU A 9 -13.34 -11.89 -36.36
N GLU A 10 -12.16 -11.61 -36.92
CA GLU A 10 -10.97 -11.29 -36.13
C GLU A 10 -11.12 -9.95 -35.39
N GLN A 11 -11.75 -8.95 -36.01
CA GLN A 11 -12.08 -7.68 -35.36
C GLN A 11 -13.11 -7.84 -34.25
N VAL A 12 -14.13 -8.68 -34.44
CA VAL A 12 -15.12 -8.99 -33.40
C VAL A 12 -14.46 -9.71 -32.21
N ALA A 13 -13.53 -10.63 -32.47
CA ALA A 13 -12.77 -11.32 -31.44
C ALA A 13 -11.79 -10.39 -30.69
N ALA A 14 -11.20 -9.41 -31.37
CA ALA A 14 -10.35 -8.41 -30.72
C ALA A 14 -11.15 -7.50 -29.79
N LEU A 15 -12.32 -7.04 -30.23
CA LEU A 15 -13.23 -6.20 -29.43
C LEU A 15 -13.81 -6.94 -28.23
N ALA A 16 -14.11 -8.24 -28.35
CA ALA A 16 -14.56 -9.05 -27.22
C ALA A 16 -13.49 -9.13 -26.11
N ARG A 17 -12.22 -9.28 -26.48
CA ARG A 17 -11.10 -9.34 -25.52
C ARG A 17 -10.84 -8.01 -24.81
N THR A 18 -11.00 -6.88 -25.51
CA THR A 18 -10.84 -5.55 -24.89
C THR A 18 -11.98 -5.25 -23.90
N LEU A 19 -13.21 -5.64 -24.21
CA LEU A 19 -14.35 -5.50 -23.30
C LEU A 19 -14.21 -6.38 -22.05
N GLU A 20 -13.70 -7.59 -22.18
CA GLU A 20 -13.43 -8.46 -21.03
C GLU A 20 -12.33 -7.88 -20.12
N GLY A 21 -11.26 -7.32 -20.71
CA GLY A 21 -10.20 -6.63 -19.97
C GLY A 21 -10.71 -5.41 -19.20
N LEU A 22 -11.58 -4.60 -19.83
CA LEU A 22 -12.23 -3.45 -19.20
C LEU A 22 -13.22 -3.87 -18.10
N THR A 23 -13.95 -4.96 -18.29
CA THR A 23 -14.88 -5.50 -17.28
C THR A 23 -14.12 -5.97 -16.04
N LYS A 24 -12.96 -6.63 -16.21
CA LYS A 24 -12.06 -7.00 -15.12
C LYS A 24 -11.49 -5.78 -14.38
N TYR A 25 -11.21 -4.70 -15.10
CA TYR A 25 -10.77 -3.43 -14.50
C TYR A 25 -11.88 -2.76 -13.67
N ILE A 26 -13.13 -2.80 -14.13
CA ILE A 26 -14.28 -2.21 -13.42
C ILE A 26 -14.70 -3.04 -12.20
N GLN A 27 -14.52 -4.37 -12.23
CA GLN A 27 -14.94 -5.29 -11.15
C GLN A 27 -14.07 -5.22 -9.88
N GLY A 28 -12.98 -4.45 -9.88
CA GLY A 28 -12.41 -3.89 -8.64
C GLY A 28 -11.90 -4.91 -7.62
N GLU A 29 -11.00 -5.82 -8.01
CA GLU A 29 -9.96 -6.29 -7.09
C GLU A 29 -8.76 -5.33 -7.11
N SER A 30 -9.03 -4.11 -6.65
CA SER A 30 -8.10 -3.20 -5.99
C SER A 30 -8.91 -1.98 -5.61
N SER A 31 -9.14 -1.85 -4.31
CA SER A 31 -9.77 -0.71 -3.67
C SER A 31 -9.11 0.60 -4.10
N ASP A 32 -9.87 1.51 -4.68
CA ASP A 32 -10.19 2.79 -4.03
C ASP A 32 -11.06 3.68 -4.93
N LYS A 33 -12.04 4.31 -4.29
CA LYS A 33 -13.07 5.18 -4.87
C LYS A 33 -12.51 6.19 -5.87
N ILE A 34 -12.91 6.11 -7.13
CA ILE A 34 -12.88 7.25 -8.05
C ILE A 34 -14.31 7.79 -8.14
N SER A 35 -14.60 8.73 -7.24
CA SER A 35 -15.72 9.65 -7.39
C SER A 35 -15.46 10.49 -8.64
N SER A 36 -16.16 10.18 -9.71
CA SER A 36 -16.17 10.97 -10.95
C SER A 36 -16.66 12.39 -10.67
N LYS A 37 -15.72 13.32 -10.51
CA LYS A 37 -15.96 14.74 -10.77
C LYS A 37 -15.38 15.03 -12.15
N GLU A 38 -16.29 15.31 -13.07
CA GLU A 38 -16.02 15.62 -14.47
C GLU A 38 -15.01 16.76 -14.57
N ALA A 39 -13.75 16.43 -14.83
CA ALA A 39 -12.81 17.38 -15.40
C ALA A 39 -13.00 17.29 -16.91
N ASN A 40 -13.59 18.34 -17.49
CA ASN A 40 -13.75 18.50 -18.92
C ASN A 40 -12.36 18.62 -19.56
N ILE A 41 -11.76 17.49 -19.92
CA ILE A 41 -10.50 17.46 -20.68
C ILE A 41 -10.88 17.80 -22.12
N GLN A 42 -10.69 19.06 -22.52
CA GLN A 42 -10.71 19.42 -23.94
C GLN A 42 -9.49 18.81 -24.62
N ILE A 43 -9.69 17.61 -25.17
CA ILE A 43 -8.72 16.92 -26.01
C ILE A 43 -8.72 17.67 -27.36
N SER A 44 -7.62 18.36 -27.64
CA SER A 44 -7.37 18.96 -28.96
C SER A 44 -7.37 17.88 -30.05
N SER A 45 -7.79 18.23 -31.26
CA SER A 45 -8.02 17.32 -32.41
C SER A 45 -6.83 16.41 -32.77
N GLU A 46 -5.62 16.71 -32.30
CA GLU A 46 -4.39 15.95 -32.55
C GLU A 46 -4.05 14.92 -31.46
N GLY A 47 -4.84 14.75 -30.41
CA GLY A 47 -4.57 13.76 -29.34
C GLY A 47 -3.31 14.06 -28.51
N LEU A 48 -2.71 15.24 -28.67
CA LEU A 48 -1.54 15.69 -27.93
C LEU A 48 -1.98 16.60 -26.78
N ILE A 49 -1.70 16.18 -25.54
CA ILE A 49 -1.84 17.02 -24.35
C ILE A 49 -0.70 18.06 -24.36
N HIS A 50 -1.03 19.34 -24.21
CA HIS A 50 -0.01 20.40 -24.17
C HIS A 50 0.90 20.21 -22.95
N ILE A 51 2.23 20.30 -23.14
CA ILE A 51 3.23 20.06 -22.09
C ILE A 51 2.98 20.95 -20.85
N ASP A 52 2.55 22.20 -21.05
CA ASP A 52 2.26 23.11 -19.94
C ASP A 52 1.03 22.69 -19.13
N GLN A 53 0.00 22.14 -19.79
CA GLN A 53 -1.18 21.61 -19.10
C GLN A 53 -0.82 20.36 -18.28
N LEU A 54 0.02 19.49 -18.84
CA LEU A 54 0.51 18.31 -18.15
C LEU A 54 1.36 18.70 -16.93
N LYS A 55 2.26 19.67 -17.10
CA LYS A 55 3.10 20.19 -16.01
C LYS A 55 2.25 20.75 -14.87
N GLN A 56 1.26 21.59 -15.19
CA GLN A 56 0.37 22.19 -14.20
C GLN A 56 -0.49 21.12 -13.49
N PHE A 57 -0.93 20.09 -14.21
CA PHE A 57 -1.69 18.98 -13.64
C PHE A 57 -0.85 18.16 -12.66
N ILE A 58 0.38 17.80 -13.04
CA ILE A 58 1.31 17.07 -12.17
C ILE A 58 1.64 17.91 -10.93
N GLU A 59 1.95 19.19 -11.12
CA GLU A 59 2.27 20.12 -10.02
C GLU A 59 1.10 20.29 -9.05
N GLY A 60 -0.12 20.50 -9.56
CA GLY A 60 -1.33 20.60 -8.74
C GLY A 60 -1.65 19.32 -7.99
N THR A 61 -1.44 18.15 -8.63
CA THR A 61 -1.66 16.84 -8.02
C THR A 61 -0.68 16.59 -6.88
N ILE A 62 0.62 16.82 -7.09
CA ILE A 62 1.66 16.64 -6.06
C ILE A 62 1.40 17.61 -4.90
N LYS A 63 1.14 18.88 -5.20
CA LYS A 63 0.86 19.90 -4.18
C LYS A 63 -0.36 19.51 -3.33
N SER A 64 -1.44 19.02 -3.94
CA SER A 64 -2.63 18.58 -3.19
C SER A 64 -2.39 17.41 -2.23
N LYS A 65 -1.40 16.55 -2.50
CA LYS A 65 -1.06 15.40 -1.64
C LYS A 65 -0.10 15.75 -0.50
N TYR A 66 0.65 16.83 -0.63
CA TYR A 66 1.67 17.24 0.35
C TYR A 66 1.28 18.47 1.17
N GLU A 67 0.35 19.31 0.70
CA GLU A 67 -0.17 20.47 1.44
C GLU A 67 -1.24 20.10 2.47
N ASP A 68 -1.56 18.81 2.65
CA ASP A 68 -2.42 18.34 3.73
C ASP A 68 -1.59 17.60 4.80
N PRO A 69 -0.81 18.32 5.62
CA PRO A 69 0.08 17.75 6.65
C PRO A 69 -0.68 17.08 7.82
N LYS A 70 -2.00 16.91 7.72
CA LYS A 70 -2.88 16.46 8.81
C LYS A 70 -3.42 15.05 8.66
N THR A 71 -3.07 14.34 7.59
CA THR A 71 -3.17 12.87 7.59
C THR A 71 -1.81 12.25 7.88
N SER A 72 -1.12 12.76 8.91
CA SER A 72 -0.29 11.85 9.71
C SER A 72 -1.22 10.69 10.00
N HIS A 73 -0.94 9.52 9.42
CA HIS A 73 -1.67 8.33 9.76
C HIS A 73 -1.37 8.13 11.24
N VAL A 74 -2.21 8.69 12.11
CA VAL A 74 -2.10 8.52 13.55
C VAL A 74 -2.18 7.02 13.70
N TYR A 75 -1.05 6.40 14.03
CA TYR A 75 -0.95 4.95 14.07
C TYR A 75 -2.09 4.44 14.94
N VAL A 76 -3.09 3.83 14.28
CA VAL A 76 -4.19 3.20 14.98
C VAL A 76 -3.70 1.81 15.32
N LYS A 77 -3.52 1.56 16.60
CA LYS A 77 -3.18 0.23 17.11
C LYS A 77 -4.18 -0.78 16.51
N PRO A 78 -3.73 -1.88 15.89
CA PRO A 78 -4.62 -2.86 15.22
C PRO A 78 -5.43 -3.70 16.21
N TYR A 79 -5.43 -3.35 17.50
CA TYR A 79 -6.07 -4.07 18.57
C TYR A 79 -7.06 -3.18 19.32
N THR A 80 -8.06 -3.82 19.92
CA THR A 80 -9.11 -3.13 20.69
C THR A 80 -8.57 -2.55 22.00
N ARG A 81 -9.26 -1.54 22.54
CA ARG A 81 -8.98 -0.97 23.87
C ARG A 81 -8.97 -2.02 25.00
N ARG A 82 -9.64 -3.17 24.82
CA ARG A 82 -9.60 -4.27 25.79
C ARG A 82 -8.18 -4.76 26.04
N ILE A 83 -7.33 -4.80 25.00
CA ILE A 83 -5.92 -5.22 25.12
C ILE A 83 -5.09 -4.13 25.82
N ASP A 84 -5.35 -2.85 25.54
CA ASP A 84 -4.69 -1.74 26.26
C ASP A 84 -4.99 -1.74 27.77
N LEU A 85 -6.16 -2.26 28.18
CA LEU A 85 -6.58 -2.36 29.58
C LEU A 85 -6.03 -3.61 30.29
N MET A 86 -5.40 -4.54 29.57
CA MET A 86 -4.79 -5.71 30.20
C MET A 86 -3.54 -5.27 30.97
N ARG A 87 -3.45 -5.66 32.24
CA ARG A 87 -2.24 -5.45 33.03
C ARG A 87 -1.16 -6.42 32.57
N MET A 88 0.06 -5.92 32.40
CA MET A 88 1.22 -6.78 32.14
C MET A 88 1.43 -7.76 33.29
N PRO A 89 1.89 -9.00 33.03
CA PRO A 89 2.23 -9.96 34.07
C PRO A 89 3.19 -9.39 35.11
N ASN A 90 3.08 -9.85 36.35
CA ASN A 90 4.05 -9.49 37.39
C ASN A 90 5.42 -10.05 36.98
N GLY A 91 6.46 -9.21 37.02
CA GLY A 91 7.81 -9.60 36.56
C GLY A 91 8.09 -9.26 35.10
N TYR A 92 7.09 -8.78 34.33
CA TYR A 92 7.33 -8.33 32.96
C TYR A 92 8.36 -7.20 32.91
N GLN A 93 9.52 -7.50 32.34
CA GLN A 93 10.56 -6.54 32.04
C GLN A 93 10.52 -6.22 30.55
N LEU A 94 10.39 -4.94 30.21
CA LEU A 94 10.45 -4.51 28.83
C LEU A 94 11.82 -4.87 28.24
N PRO A 95 11.88 -5.60 27.10
CA PRO A 95 13.14 -5.90 26.43
C PRO A 95 13.92 -4.62 26.14
N LYS A 96 15.17 -4.56 26.59
CA LYS A 96 16.06 -3.43 26.31
C LYS A 96 16.62 -3.58 24.89
N LEU A 97 15.80 -3.26 23.90
CA LEU A 97 16.24 -3.26 22.52
C LEU A 97 17.19 -2.07 22.32
N GLN A 98 18.47 -2.37 22.05
CA GLN A 98 19.41 -1.36 21.60
C GLN A 98 18.92 -0.80 20.26
N GLN A 99 18.86 0.53 20.13
CA GLN A 99 18.55 1.16 18.85
C GLN A 99 19.62 0.76 17.83
N PHE A 100 19.18 0.29 16.67
CA PHE A 100 20.07 0.02 15.56
C PHE A 100 20.57 1.36 15.00
N ASP A 101 21.86 1.61 15.13
CA ASP A 101 22.52 2.80 14.61
C ASP A 101 22.84 2.72 13.10
N GLY A 102 22.56 1.58 12.48
CA GLY A 102 22.87 1.32 11.07
C GLY A 102 24.36 1.13 10.77
N ASN A 103 25.23 1.27 11.77
CA ASN A 103 26.68 1.33 11.60
C ASN A 103 27.39 0.02 11.99
N GLY A 104 26.66 -1.09 12.04
CA GLY A 104 27.15 -2.39 12.49
C GLY A 104 26.71 -3.57 11.61
N ASN A 105 27.17 -4.77 11.95
CA ASN A 105 26.80 -5.98 11.24
C ASN A 105 25.32 -6.34 11.51
N LEU A 106 24.49 -6.30 10.47
CA LEU A 106 23.07 -6.63 10.56
C LEU A 106 22.80 -8.00 11.19
N LYS A 107 23.63 -9.02 10.92
CA LYS A 107 23.44 -10.37 11.48
C LYS A 107 23.62 -10.38 13.00
N GLN A 108 24.56 -9.59 13.53
CA GLN A 108 24.75 -9.47 14.98
C GLN A 108 23.59 -8.72 15.63
N HIS A 109 23.09 -7.67 14.99
CA HIS A 109 21.92 -6.96 15.49
C HIS A 109 20.68 -7.87 15.54
N VAL A 110 20.45 -8.65 14.49
CA VAL A 110 19.37 -9.66 14.44
C VAL A 110 19.57 -10.74 15.50
N ALA A 111 20.79 -11.26 15.66
CA ALA A 111 21.08 -12.25 16.70
C ALA A 111 20.80 -11.72 18.11
N HIS A 112 21.24 -10.49 18.40
CA HIS A 112 21.02 -9.84 19.69
C HIS A 112 19.54 -9.53 19.95
N PHE A 113 18.80 -9.13 18.92
CA PHE A 113 17.35 -8.95 19.01
C PHE A 113 16.64 -10.26 19.36
N VAL A 114 16.98 -11.35 18.68
CA VAL A 114 16.39 -12.67 18.90
C VAL A 114 16.71 -13.18 20.31
N GLU A 115 17.96 -13.04 20.76
CA GLU A 115 18.38 -13.38 22.12
C GLU A 115 17.60 -12.59 23.18
N THR A 116 17.50 -11.28 23.03
CA THR A 116 16.80 -10.41 23.99
C THR A 116 15.29 -10.68 24.04
N CYS A 117 14.67 -11.01 22.91
CA CYS A 117 13.24 -11.32 22.83
C CYS A 117 12.89 -12.73 23.32
N ASN A 118 13.77 -13.72 23.10
CA ASN A 118 13.48 -15.12 23.43
C ASN A 118 13.60 -15.44 24.93
N ASN A 119 14.34 -14.65 25.70
CA ASN A 119 14.48 -14.86 27.16
C ASN A 119 13.23 -14.47 27.97
N ALA A 120 12.16 -13.97 27.34
CA ALA A 120 10.96 -13.45 28.00
C ALA A 120 10.03 -14.53 28.62
N GLY A 121 10.46 -15.79 28.75
CA GLY A 121 9.59 -16.88 29.22
C GLY A 121 10.25 -18.04 29.96
N THR A 122 11.57 -18.03 30.19
CA THR A 122 12.27 -19.17 30.81
C THR A 122 12.56 -18.98 32.30
N ASP A 123 12.57 -17.75 32.81
CA ASP A 123 13.15 -17.47 34.13
C ASP A 123 12.12 -17.41 35.27
N GLU A 124 10.82 -17.44 34.97
CA GLU A 124 9.77 -17.29 36.00
C GLU A 124 9.19 -18.61 36.55
N LEU A 125 9.56 -19.78 36.01
CA LEU A 125 9.04 -21.08 36.49
C LEU A 125 9.92 -21.79 37.54
N SER A 126 11.03 -21.18 37.98
CA SER A 126 11.99 -21.84 38.89
C SER A 126 11.94 -21.38 40.36
N ASN A 127 11.16 -20.33 40.69
CA ASN A 127 11.11 -19.76 42.06
C ASN A 127 9.77 -19.96 42.77
N THR A 128 9.25 -21.19 42.75
CA THR A 128 8.23 -21.60 43.73
C THR A 128 8.41 -23.07 44.08
N LYS A 129 9.33 -23.35 45.00
CA LYS A 129 9.36 -24.58 45.78
C LYS A 129 9.71 -24.25 47.23
#